data_AF-A0A8T5HR81-F1
#
_entry.id   AF-A0A8T5HR81-F1
#
_cell.length_a   1.000
_cell.length_b   1.000
_cell.length_c   1.000
_cell.angle_alpha   90.00
_cell.angle_beta   90.00
_cell.angle_gamma   90.00
#
_symmetry.space_group_name_H-M   'P 1'
#
loop_
_entity.id
_entity.type
_entity.pdbx_description
1 polymer ?
#
loop_
_entity_poly.entity_id
_entity_poly.type
_entity_poly.pdbx_seq_one_letter_code
_entity_poly.pdbx_strand_id
1 'polypeptide(L)' 'MRNVRAKNIGWRIDYFLLSKSLKDKIKKAYILTEVMGSDYSPVLLEIF' A
#
# COMPACT_ATOMS: atom_id res chain seq x y z
N MET A 1 5.18 22.41 2.62
CA MET A 1 4.13 21.82 1.76
C MET A 1 2.97 21.35 2.64
N ARG A 2 1.87 22.11 2.74
CA ARG A 2 0.70 21.67 3.51
C ARG A 2 -0.26 20.92 2.58
N ASN A 3 -0.76 19.77 3.04
CA ASN A 3 -1.91 19.04 2.48
C ASN A 3 -1.72 18.29 1.14
N VAL A 4 -0.52 17.74 0.87
CA VAL A 4 -0.26 16.92 -0.34
C VAL A 4 -1.12 15.65 -0.40
N ARG A 5 -1.41 15.06 0.78
CA ARG A 5 -2.26 13.87 0.91
C ARG A 5 -3.70 14.12 0.43
N ALA A 6 -4.31 15.24 0.80
CA ALA A 6 -5.65 15.61 0.33
C ALA A 6 -5.71 15.89 -1.19
N LYS A 7 -4.56 16.19 -1.81
CA LYS A 7 -4.44 16.37 -3.27
C LYS A 7 -4.04 15.08 -3.99
N ASN A 8 -3.90 13.97 -3.27
CA ASN A 8 -3.38 12.71 -3.79
C ASN A 8 -2.02 12.87 -4.52
N ILE A 9 -1.17 13.76 -3.99
CA ILE A 9 0.20 13.96 -4.50
C ILE A 9 1.13 13.16 -3.60
N GLY A 10 1.66 12.08 -4.14
CA GLY A 10 2.49 11.15 -3.39
C GLY A 10 3.27 10.19 -4.29
N TRP A 11 3.99 9.29 -3.64
CA TRP A 11 4.85 8.31 -4.27
C TRP A 11 4.40 6.92 -3.82
N ARG A 12 4.50 5.92 -4.69
CA ARG A 12 4.33 4.53 -4.30
C ARG A 12 5.71 3.94 -4.02
N ILE A 13 6.11 3.92 -2.75
CA ILE A 13 7.44 3.44 -2.33
C ILE A 13 7.39 2.26 -1.35
N ASP A 14 6.20 1.86 -0.92
CA ASP A 14 5.97 0.71 -0.05
C ASP A 14 5.44 -0.50 -0.85
N TYR A 15 6.08 -1.66 -0.66
CA TYR A 15 5.79 -2.87 -1.44
C TYR A 15 5.92 -4.13 -0.60
N PHE A 16 5.07 -5.11 -0.92
CA PHE A 16 5.34 -6.51 -0.62
C PHE A 16 6.02 -7.15 -1.84
N LEU A 17 7.27 -7.58 -1.66
CA LEU A 17 8.00 -8.37 -2.65
C LEU A 17 7.82 -9.85 -2.33
N LEU A 18 7.39 -10.62 -3.32
CA LEU A 18 7.00 -12.01 -3.14
C LEU A 18 7.75 -12.91 -4.12
N SER A 19 8.06 -14.13 -3.67
CA SER A 19 8.53 -15.18 -4.57
C SER A 19 7.46 -15.52 -5.61
N LYS A 20 7.87 -15.89 -6.82
CA LYS A 20 6.96 -16.26 -7.92
C LYS A 20 6.02 -17.42 -7.54
N SER A 21 6.47 -18.33 -6.68
CA SER A 21 5.69 -19.47 -6.16
C SER A 21 4.49 -19.06 -5.29
N LEU A 22 4.43 -17.80 -4.84
CA LEU A 22 3.32 -17.27 -4.05
C LEU A 22 2.26 -16.55 -4.89
N LYS A 23 2.41 -16.51 -6.22
CA LYS A 23 1.52 -15.74 -7.11
C LYS A 23 0.06 -16.18 -7.00
N ASP A 24 -0.22 -17.47 -7.16
CA ASP A 24 -1.59 -18.02 -7.20
C ASP A 24 -2.28 -18.05 -5.84
N LYS A 25 -1.55 -17.54 -4.86
CA LYS A 25 -1.80 -17.60 -3.45
C LYS A 25 -2.17 -16.19 -2.94
N ILE A 26 -1.97 -15.15 -3.73
CA ILE A 26 -2.41 -13.77 -3.43
C ILE A 26 -3.92 -13.68 -3.60
N LYS A 27 -4.63 -13.26 -2.55
CA LYS A 27 -6.05 -12.93 -2.62
C LYS A 27 -6.24 -11.51 -3.12
N LYS A 28 -5.66 -10.53 -2.42
CA LYS A 28 -5.83 -9.09 -2.69
C LYS A 28 -4.65 -8.28 -2.17
N ALA A 29 -4.46 -7.09 -2.74
CA ALA A 29 -3.50 -6.11 -2.27
C ALA A 29 -4.14 -4.71 -2.27
N TYR A 30 -3.87 -3.93 -1.22
CA TYR A 30 -4.52 -2.63 -0.98
C TYR A 30 -3.51 -1.59 -0.49
N ILE A 31 -3.81 -0.32 -0.77
CA ILE A 31 -3.18 0.83 -0.11
C ILE A 31 -4.28 1.49 0.73
N LEU A 32 -4.08 1.55 2.04
CA LEU A 32 -5.08 2.05 2.99
C LEU A 32 -4.96 3.57 3.15
N THR A 33 -5.33 4.32 2.11
CA THR A 33 -5.15 5.79 2.01
C THR A 33 -5.94 6.61 3.04
N GLU A 34 -6.93 6.01 3.70
CA GLU A 34 -7.72 6.65 4.75
C GLU A 34 -7.08 6.53 6.15
N VAL A 35 -6.10 5.64 6.33
CA VAL A 35 -5.48 5.41 7.65
C VAL A 35 -4.50 6.53 7.97
N MET A 36 -4.84 7.36 8.96
CA MET A 36 -4.04 8.50 9.40
C MET A 36 -3.01 8.10 10.47
N GLY A 37 -2.02 8.98 10.71
CA GLY A 37 -1.01 8.80 11.77
C GLY A 37 0.44 8.77 11.27
N SER A 38 0.63 8.62 9.96
CA SER A 38 1.91 8.74 9.25
C SER A 38 1.75 9.54 7.96
N ASP A 39 2.86 10.06 7.44
CA ASP A 39 2.96 10.60 6.07
C ASP A 39 2.95 9.49 5.00
N TYR A 40 3.13 8.23 5.40
CA TYR A 40 2.98 7.03 4.58
C TYR A 40 1.60 6.41 4.77
N SER A 41 1.04 5.83 3.71
CA SER A 41 -0.17 5.01 3.79
C SER A 41 0.21 3.54 3.98
N PRO A 42 -0.39 2.80 4.93
CA PRO A 42 -0.15 1.37 5.06
C PRO A 42 -0.51 0.62 3.77
N VAL A 43 0.29 -0.38 3.43
CA VAL A 43 -0.02 -1.35 2.36
C VAL A 43 -0.42 -2.68 2.98
N LEU A 44 -1.44 -3.31 2.43
CA LEU A 44 -2.00 -4.57 2.95
C LEU A 44 -1.99 -5.63 1.84
N LEU A 45 -1.62 -6.85 2.20
CA LEU A 45 -1.62 -8.03 1.33
C LEU A 45 -2.41 -9.15 2.02
N GLU A 46 -3.43 -9.66 1.34
CA GLU A 46 -4.16 -10.86 1.74
C GLU A 46 -3.60 -12.06 0.96
N ILE A 47 -3.24 -13.14 1.66
CA ILE A 47 -2.61 -14.32 1.05
C ILE A 47 -3.20 -15.62 1.65
N PHE A 48 -3.51 -16.58 0.76
CA PHE A 48 -4.14 -17.91 0.90
C PHE A 48 -5.40 -18.02 1.76
#